data_AF-A0A8T0G4T6-F1
#
_entry.id   AF-A0A8T0G4T6-F1
#
_cell.length_a   1.000
_cell.length_b   1.000
_cell.length_c   1.000
_cell.angle_alpha   90.00
_cell.angle_beta   90.00
_cell.angle_gamma   90.00
#
_symmetry.space_group_name_H-M   'P 1'
#
loop_
_entity.id
_entity.type
_entity.pdbx_description
1 polymer ?
#
loop_
_entity_poly.entity_id
_entity_poly.type
_entity_poly.pdbx_seq_one_letter_code
_entity_poly.pdbx_strand_id
1 'polypeptide(L)'
;MVWQRASALAAAGLLCVLALLSGAQAQLQCEGFAASCNTYSFGADGIFRAQCRDHAGRYVAASVNPNPYISNVDGHLIDGANFLESCVASGVGTSENPDVQVRIYATCTKINGALSLTHYDINRKVFNNNGNLVWNNCHRTAPIKATPGLTLAGGGRKLLNA
;
A
#
# COMPACT_ATOMS: atom_id res chain seq x y z
N MET A 1 -69.97 24.51 -33.00
CA MET A 1 -68.92 25.46 -33.42
C MET A 1 -68.03 25.72 -32.21
N VAL A 2 -66.82 25.14 -32.20
CA VAL A 2 -65.52 25.83 -32.44
C VAL A 2 -65.06 26.54 -31.15
N TRP A 3 -63.92 26.28 -30.50
CA TRP A 3 -62.71 25.50 -30.75
C TRP A 3 -62.08 25.16 -29.38
N GLN A 4 -61.50 23.96 -29.27
CA GLN A 4 -60.65 23.53 -28.16
C GLN A 4 -59.35 24.34 -28.15
N ARG A 5 -58.93 24.83 -26.98
CA ARG A 5 -57.59 25.42 -26.82
C ARG A 5 -56.60 24.33 -26.43
N ALA A 6 -55.65 24.14 -27.34
CA ALA A 6 -54.53 23.23 -27.24
C ALA A 6 -53.42 23.79 -26.32
N SER A 7 -52.76 22.84 -25.68
CA SER A 7 -51.39 22.74 -25.19
C SER A 7 -50.44 23.92 -25.38
N ALA A 8 -49.73 24.27 -24.30
CA ALA A 8 -48.32 24.66 -24.36
C ALA A 8 -47.60 24.10 -23.13
N LEU A 9 -46.97 22.94 -23.31
CA LEU A 9 -45.93 22.43 -22.42
C LEU A 9 -44.75 23.41 -22.47
N ALA A 10 -44.40 24.02 -21.35
CA ALA A 10 -43.09 24.62 -21.14
C ALA A 10 -42.25 23.63 -20.33
N ALA A 11 -41.33 22.97 -21.04
CA ALA A 11 -40.32 22.10 -20.47
C ALA A 11 -39.43 22.91 -19.52
N ALA A 12 -39.55 22.64 -18.21
CA ALA A 12 -38.67 23.19 -17.20
C ALA A 12 -37.96 22.05 -16.48
N GLY A 13 -36.66 21.95 -16.71
CA GLY A 13 -35.73 21.46 -15.69
C GLY A 13 -35.42 19.97 -15.68
N LEU A 14 -35.14 19.37 -16.84
CA LEU A 14 -34.36 18.13 -16.90
C LEU A 14 -32.86 18.44 -16.63
N LEU A 15 -32.50 18.82 -15.40
CA LEU A 15 -31.12 19.17 -15.04
C LEU A 15 -30.87 18.91 -13.55
N CYS A 16 -30.82 17.65 -13.14
CA CYS A 16 -30.03 17.23 -11.97
C CYS A 16 -29.78 15.70 -11.94
N VAL A 17 -29.51 15.08 -13.10
CA VAL A 17 -28.98 13.71 -13.16
C VAL A 17 -27.48 13.84 -13.39
N LEU A 18 -26.68 14.15 -12.35
CA LEU A 18 -25.20 14.06 -12.39
C LEU A 18 -24.55 14.50 -11.06
N ALA A 19 -25.02 13.98 -9.93
CA ALA A 19 -24.24 14.00 -8.70
C ALA A 19 -24.52 12.68 -7.98
N LEU A 20 -23.48 12.01 -7.48
CA LEU A 20 -23.46 10.71 -6.76
C LEU A 20 -22.81 9.53 -7.50
N LEU A 21 -22.07 9.78 -8.59
CA LEU A 21 -20.89 8.94 -8.87
C LEU A 21 -19.70 9.51 -8.09
N SER A 22 -19.84 9.59 -6.76
CA SER A 22 -18.71 9.65 -5.85
C SER A 22 -18.04 8.28 -5.91
N GLY A 23 -17.29 8.08 -7.00
CA GLY A 23 -16.32 7.01 -7.09
C GLY A 23 -15.41 7.16 -5.88
N ALA A 24 -15.60 6.30 -4.89
CA ALA A 24 -14.60 6.03 -3.89
C ALA A 24 -13.40 5.51 -4.65
N GLN A 25 -12.56 6.41 -5.13
CA GLN A 25 -11.20 6.09 -5.46
C GLN A 25 -10.61 5.66 -4.14
N ALA A 26 -10.62 4.35 -3.89
CA ALA A 26 -9.84 3.74 -2.83
C ALA A 26 -8.41 4.22 -3.11
N GLN A 27 -8.01 5.28 -2.41
CA GLN A 27 -6.63 5.66 -2.34
C GLN A 27 -5.96 4.39 -1.83
N LEU A 28 -5.14 3.76 -2.67
CA LEU A 28 -4.23 2.70 -2.25
C LEU A 28 -3.23 3.37 -1.31
N GLN A 29 -3.69 3.66 -0.10
CA GLN A 29 -2.86 4.05 1.00
C GLN A 29 -2.04 2.79 1.27
N CYS A 30 -0.72 2.91 1.12
CA CYS A 30 0.24 1.85 1.35
C CYS A 30 0.31 1.53 2.84
N GLU A 31 -0.82 1.14 3.43
CA GLU A 31 -0.87 0.59 4.77
C GLU A 31 -0.22 -0.78 4.72
N GLY A 32 0.62 -1.05 5.73
CA GLY A 32 1.27 -2.35 5.85
C GLY A 32 0.23 -3.47 5.94
N PHE A 33 0.61 -4.68 5.52
CA PHE A 33 -0.30 -5.83 5.52
C PHE A 33 -0.96 -6.07 6.90
N ALA A 34 -0.31 -5.70 8.00
CA ALA A 34 -0.83 -5.89 9.36
C ALA A 34 -2.17 -5.19 9.62
N ALA A 35 -2.54 -4.16 8.84
CA ALA A 35 -3.85 -3.51 8.94
C ALA A 35 -5.02 -4.43 8.52
N SER A 36 -4.75 -5.43 7.68
CA SER A 36 -5.78 -6.33 7.11
C SER A 36 -5.44 -7.81 7.23
N CYS A 37 -4.38 -8.15 7.96
CA CYS A 37 -3.97 -9.51 8.25
C CYS A 37 -3.88 -9.74 9.76
N ASN A 38 -3.90 -11.00 10.16
CA ASN A 38 -3.66 -11.45 11.52
C ASN A 38 -2.86 -12.77 11.51
N THR A 39 -2.55 -13.30 12.69
CA THR A 39 -1.93 -14.62 12.89
C THR A 39 -0.65 -14.81 12.06
N TYR A 40 0.46 -14.29 12.58
CA TYR A 40 1.73 -14.30 11.87
C TYR A 40 2.56 -15.52 12.25
N SER A 41 3.25 -16.11 11.28
CA SER A 41 4.33 -17.05 11.54
C SER A 41 5.47 -16.89 10.55
N PHE A 42 6.67 -17.21 11.00
CA PHE A 42 7.87 -17.22 10.17
C PHE A 42 8.57 -18.54 10.36
N GLY A 43 8.57 -19.37 9.31
CA GLY A 43 9.08 -20.73 9.37
C GLY A 43 10.60 -20.77 9.21
N ALA A 44 11.19 -21.91 9.60
CA ALA A 44 12.60 -22.20 9.36
C ALA A 44 12.93 -22.29 7.85
N ASP A 45 11.91 -22.49 7.00
CA ASP A 45 11.99 -22.42 5.55
C ASP A 45 12.15 -20.99 5.00
N GLY A 46 12.16 -19.99 5.89
CA GLY A 46 12.26 -18.58 5.54
C GLY A 46 11.01 -18.03 4.87
N ILE A 47 9.87 -18.72 4.95
CA ILE A 47 8.60 -18.25 4.40
C ILE A 47 7.79 -17.55 5.50
N PHE A 48 7.41 -16.31 5.23
CA PHE A 48 6.51 -15.54 6.08
C PHE A 48 5.07 -15.88 5.73
N ARG A 49 4.25 -16.12 6.76
CA ARG A 49 2.85 -16.55 6.64
C ARG A 49 1.96 -15.68 7.50
N ALA A 50 0.77 -15.40 7.00
CA ALA A 50 -0.28 -14.72 7.72
C ALA A 50 -1.66 -15.22 7.29
N GLN A 51 -2.70 -14.80 8.00
CA GLN A 51 -4.06 -14.84 7.50
C GLN A 51 -4.49 -13.44 7.09
N CYS A 52 -4.87 -13.24 5.84
CA CYS A 52 -5.14 -11.93 5.27
C CYS A 52 -6.56 -11.82 4.74
N ARG A 53 -7.17 -10.65 4.91
CA ARG A 53 -8.54 -10.40 4.48
C ARG A 53 -8.61 -10.31 2.95
N ASP A 54 -9.50 -11.08 2.33
CA ASP A 54 -9.86 -10.97 0.91
C ASP A 54 -10.91 -9.86 0.68
N HIS A 55 -11.27 -9.59 -0.57
CA HIS A 55 -12.29 -8.60 -0.95
C HIS A 55 -13.68 -8.95 -0.43
N ALA A 56 -13.95 -10.23 -0.12
CA ALA A 56 -15.19 -10.66 0.51
C ALA A 56 -15.17 -10.48 2.04
N GLY A 57 -14.08 -9.96 2.60
CA GLY A 57 -13.92 -9.74 4.03
C GLY A 57 -13.48 -10.98 4.82
N ARG A 58 -13.16 -12.10 4.14
CA ARG A 58 -12.78 -13.37 4.78
C ARG A 58 -11.27 -13.43 4.96
N TYR A 59 -10.81 -14.02 6.06
CA TYR A 59 -9.39 -14.31 6.25
C TYR A 59 -8.99 -15.58 5.51
N VAL A 60 -8.01 -15.46 4.61
CA VAL A 60 -7.42 -16.57 3.86
C VAL A 60 -5.94 -16.71 4.19
N ALA A 61 -5.41 -17.93 4.10
CA ALA A 61 -3.98 -18.17 4.31
C ALA A 61 -3.16 -17.51 3.20
N ALA A 62 -2.14 -16.76 3.58
CA ALA A 62 -1.28 -16.02 2.68
C ALA A 62 0.18 -16.25 3.07
N SER A 63 1.08 -16.24 2.08
CA SER A 63 2.52 -16.35 2.33
C SER A 63 3.32 -15.50 1.36
N VAL A 64 4.53 -15.13 1.77
CA VAL A 64 5.52 -14.47 0.94
C VAL A 64 6.90 -14.97 1.32
N ASN A 65 7.79 -15.09 0.32
CA ASN A 65 9.20 -15.39 0.54
C ASN A 65 9.99 -14.06 0.67
N PRO A 66 10.53 -13.70 1.84
CA PRO A 66 11.35 -12.52 2.03
C PRO A 66 12.80 -12.69 1.56
N ASN A 67 13.27 -13.93 1.35
CA ASN A 67 14.67 -14.20 0.98
C ASN A 67 15.18 -13.43 -0.24
N PRO A 68 14.44 -13.28 -1.35
CA PRO A 68 14.92 -12.50 -2.49
C PRO A 68 14.93 -10.98 -2.25
N TYR A 69 14.52 -10.50 -1.08
CA TYR A 69 14.36 -9.07 -0.78
C TYR A 69 15.05 -8.59 0.50
N ILE A 70 15.61 -9.50 1.28
CA ILE A 70 16.34 -9.19 2.51
C ILE A 70 17.75 -9.78 2.40
N SER A 71 18.76 -9.00 2.77
CA SER A 71 20.16 -9.42 2.87
C SER A 71 20.63 -9.40 4.32
N ASN A 72 21.71 -10.13 4.58
CA ASN A 72 22.52 -9.97 5.78
C ASN A 72 23.76 -9.11 5.46
N VAL A 73 24.00 -8.05 6.24
CA VAL A 73 25.25 -7.28 6.20
C VAL A 73 25.79 -7.16 7.61
N ASP A 74 26.92 -7.82 7.87
CA ASP A 74 27.60 -7.88 9.17
C ASP A 74 26.67 -8.22 10.35
N GLY A 75 25.77 -9.20 10.16
CA GLY A 75 24.82 -9.63 11.18
C GLY A 75 23.58 -8.74 11.32
N HIS A 76 23.32 -7.87 10.35
CA HIS A 76 22.14 -7.01 10.29
C HIS A 76 21.28 -7.34 9.06
N LEU A 77 19.96 -7.43 9.26
CA LEU A 77 19.02 -7.59 8.15
C LEU A 77 18.73 -6.22 7.51
N ILE A 78 18.90 -6.13 6.20
CA ILE A 78 18.63 -4.94 5.40
C ILE A 78 17.91 -5.29 4.09
N ASP A 79 17.45 -4.28 3.35
CA ASP A 79 17.00 -4.46 1.97
C ASP A 79 18.12 -5.07 1.12
N GLY A 80 17.82 -6.16 0.40
CA GLY A 80 18.80 -6.84 -0.45
C GLY A 80 18.30 -8.20 -0.91
N ALA A 81 19.14 -9.24 -0.91
CA ALA A 81 18.71 -10.60 -1.23
C ALA A 81 19.56 -11.62 -0.45
N ASN A 82 19.02 -12.84 -0.36
CA ASN A 82 19.67 -14.06 0.10
C ASN A 82 20.13 -14.08 1.57
N PHE A 83 19.40 -13.44 2.48
CA PHE A 83 19.77 -13.50 3.91
C PHE A 83 19.83 -14.95 4.47
N LEU A 84 19.07 -15.90 3.91
CA LEU A 84 19.10 -17.31 4.36
C LEU A 84 20.44 -18.01 4.08
N GLU A 85 21.31 -17.45 3.25
CA GLU A 85 22.67 -18.01 3.03
C GLU A 85 23.56 -17.87 4.28
N SER A 86 23.26 -16.91 5.16
CA SER A 86 24.10 -16.59 6.33
C SER A 86 23.31 -16.32 7.61
N CYS A 87 22.00 -16.57 7.58
CA CYS A 87 21.11 -16.41 8.72
C CYS A 87 20.19 -17.61 8.91
N VAL A 88 19.76 -17.82 10.16
CA VAL A 88 18.72 -18.78 10.53
C VAL A 88 17.49 -18.02 11.01
N ALA A 89 16.35 -18.25 10.36
CA ALA A 89 15.06 -17.69 10.76
C ALA A 89 14.72 -18.13 12.20
N SER A 90 14.37 -17.15 13.05
CA SER A 90 14.17 -17.37 14.49
C SER A 90 12.73 -17.13 14.95
N GLY A 91 11.93 -16.39 14.16
CA GLY A 91 10.50 -16.22 14.42
C GLY A 91 9.94 -14.89 13.94
N VAL A 92 8.76 -14.55 14.47
CA VAL A 92 8.06 -13.28 14.22
C VAL A 92 7.67 -12.67 15.56
N GLY A 93 7.72 -11.34 15.64
CA GLY A 93 7.22 -10.58 16.79
C GLY A 93 6.47 -9.35 16.35
N THR A 94 5.59 -8.86 17.23
CA THR A 94 4.93 -7.57 17.07
C THR A 94 5.64 -6.52 17.90
N SER A 95 5.51 -5.25 17.54
CA SER A 95 6.02 -4.14 18.37
C SER A 95 4.86 -3.26 18.81
N GLU A 96 4.98 -2.71 20.02
CA GLU A 96 4.02 -1.74 20.56
C GLU A 96 4.05 -0.39 19.82
N ASN A 97 5.08 -0.16 18.99
CA ASN A 97 5.17 1.05 18.19
C ASN A 97 4.13 0.97 17.05
N PRO A 98 3.16 1.91 16.97
CA PRO A 98 2.12 1.89 15.95
C PRO A 98 2.68 1.95 14.52
N ASP A 99 3.88 2.50 14.34
CA ASP A 99 4.56 2.62 13.05
C ASP A 99 5.22 1.33 12.55
N VAL A 100 5.47 0.37 13.45
CA VAL A 100 6.20 -0.88 13.19
C VAL A 100 5.39 -2.01 13.82
N GLN A 101 4.54 -2.67 13.05
CA GLN A 101 3.59 -3.62 13.64
C GLN A 101 4.11 -5.05 13.68
N VAL A 102 4.93 -5.46 12.69
CA VAL A 102 5.38 -6.85 12.54
C VAL A 102 6.84 -6.90 12.11
N ARG A 103 7.66 -7.62 12.87
CA ARG A 103 9.08 -7.85 12.62
C ARG A 103 9.34 -9.34 12.47
N ILE A 104 10.20 -9.71 11.52
CA ILE A 104 10.81 -11.04 11.50
C ILE A 104 12.14 -10.99 12.24
N TYR A 105 12.49 -12.07 12.93
CA TYR A 105 13.72 -12.22 13.68
C TYR A 105 14.57 -13.32 13.05
N ALA A 106 15.87 -13.08 12.95
CA ALA A 106 16.83 -14.07 12.49
C ALA A 106 18.14 -13.92 13.25
N THR A 107 18.87 -15.04 13.37
CA THR A 107 20.23 -15.06 13.88
C THR A 107 21.18 -15.12 12.69
N CYS A 108 21.99 -14.09 12.51
CA CYS A 108 22.81 -13.86 11.32
C CYS A 108 24.30 -13.89 11.66
N THR A 109 25.10 -14.41 10.73
CA THR A 109 26.56 -14.46 10.86
C THR A 109 27.17 -13.11 10.51
N LYS A 110 28.03 -12.58 11.37
CA LYS A 110 28.83 -11.38 11.15
C LYS A 110 30.05 -11.68 10.29
N ILE A 111 30.75 -10.65 9.82
CA ILE A 111 31.98 -10.82 9.00
C ILE A 111 33.07 -11.56 9.79
N ASN A 112 33.11 -11.39 11.12
CA ASN A 112 34.05 -12.09 12.00
C ASN A 112 33.61 -13.52 12.40
N GLY A 113 32.52 -14.04 11.82
CA GLY A 113 31.97 -15.36 12.12
C GLY A 113 31.09 -15.43 13.38
N ALA A 114 31.01 -14.37 14.19
CA ALA A 114 30.12 -14.33 15.35
C ALA A 114 28.65 -14.27 14.93
N LEU A 115 27.75 -14.74 15.79
CA LEU A 115 26.31 -14.67 15.56
C LEU A 115 25.70 -13.40 16.15
N SER A 116 24.67 -12.88 15.49
CA SER A 116 23.94 -11.68 15.86
C SER A 116 22.44 -11.93 15.74
N LEU A 117 21.68 -11.76 16.83
CA LEU A 117 20.23 -11.71 16.73
C LEU A 117 19.83 -10.34 16.19
N THR A 118 19.11 -10.33 15.06
CA THR A 118 18.65 -9.12 14.39
C THR A 118 17.19 -9.26 14.00
N HIS A 119 16.56 -8.15 13.64
CA HIS A 119 15.18 -8.11 13.18
C HIS A 119 15.04 -7.24 11.94
N TYR A 120 13.92 -7.40 11.24
CA TYR A 120 13.58 -6.61 10.07
C TYR A 120 12.09 -6.28 10.08
N ASP A 121 11.74 -5.00 9.89
CA ASP A 121 10.35 -4.56 9.78
C ASP A 121 9.79 -4.91 8.41
N ILE A 122 8.96 -5.95 8.37
CA ILE A 122 8.32 -6.43 7.15
C ILE A 122 6.99 -5.71 6.88
N ASN A 123 6.41 -5.04 7.88
CA ASN A 123 5.11 -4.39 7.76
C ASN A 123 5.08 -3.34 6.65
N ARG A 124 6.17 -2.59 6.48
CA ARG A 124 6.26 -1.54 5.44
C ARG A 124 6.63 -2.06 4.06
N LYS A 125 6.94 -3.35 3.94
CA LYS A 125 7.49 -3.97 2.73
C LYS A 125 6.52 -4.94 2.08
N VAL A 126 5.60 -5.50 2.85
CA VAL A 126 4.61 -6.45 2.38
C VAL A 126 3.22 -5.83 2.47
N PHE A 127 2.42 -6.10 1.44
CA PHE A 127 1.05 -5.61 1.31
C PHE A 127 0.10 -6.79 1.15
N ASN A 128 -1.11 -6.64 1.66
CA ASN A 128 -2.21 -7.56 1.38
C ASN A 128 -2.93 -7.10 0.10
N ASN A 129 -2.89 -7.93 -0.94
CA ASN A 129 -3.64 -7.74 -2.19
C ASN A 129 -4.69 -8.85 -2.30
N ASN A 130 -5.91 -8.56 -1.86
CA ASN A 130 -7.04 -9.49 -1.93
C ASN A 130 -6.73 -10.88 -1.32
N GLY A 131 -6.16 -10.91 -0.11
CA GLY A 131 -5.78 -12.14 0.56
C GLY A 131 -4.41 -12.69 0.14
N ASN A 132 -3.68 -12.02 -0.75
CA ASN A 132 -2.32 -12.42 -1.16
C ASN A 132 -1.28 -11.45 -0.59
N LEU A 133 -0.23 -11.98 0.05
CA LEU A 133 0.91 -11.16 0.47
C LEU A 133 1.83 -10.90 -0.73
N VAL A 134 2.11 -9.63 -0.99
CA VAL A 134 2.98 -9.20 -2.10
C VAL A 134 4.07 -8.28 -1.58
N TRP A 135 5.31 -8.53 -2.01
CA TRP A 135 6.44 -7.68 -1.67
C TRP A 135 6.46 -6.41 -2.53
N ASN A 136 6.65 -5.25 -1.91
CA ASN A 136 6.92 -3.96 -2.53
C ASN A 136 5.97 -3.55 -3.68
N ASN A 137 4.69 -3.92 -3.60
CA ASN A 137 3.71 -3.56 -4.64
C ASN A 137 3.08 -2.17 -4.43
N CYS A 138 3.57 -1.40 -3.46
CA CYS A 138 3.11 -0.05 -3.26
C CYS A 138 4.20 0.93 -3.65
N HIS A 139 4.21 1.29 -4.94
CA HIS A 139 4.82 2.53 -5.35
C HIS A 139 4.08 3.63 -4.61
N ARG A 140 4.70 4.17 -3.56
CA ARG A 140 4.33 5.50 -3.08
C ARG A 140 4.61 6.42 -4.26
N THR A 141 3.63 6.64 -5.13
CA THR A 141 3.50 7.95 -5.76
C THR A 141 3.40 8.88 -4.57
N ALA A 142 4.52 9.51 -4.22
CA ALA A 142 4.55 10.52 -3.18
C ALA A 142 3.33 11.40 -3.45
N PRO A 143 2.48 11.68 -2.44
CA PRO A 143 1.40 12.61 -2.66
C PRO A 143 2.05 13.84 -3.28
N ILE A 144 1.68 14.16 -4.51
CA ILE A 144 2.04 15.44 -5.10
C ILE A 144 1.46 16.40 -4.08
N LYS A 145 2.30 16.97 -3.21
CA LYS A 145 1.89 18.07 -2.35
C LYS A 145 1.42 19.09 -3.35
N ALA A 146 0.11 19.21 -3.52
CA ALA A 146 -0.48 20.30 -4.25
C ALA A 146 0.04 21.53 -3.52
N THR A 147 1.07 22.17 -4.06
CA THR A 147 1.57 23.43 -3.53
C THR A 147 0.39 24.38 -3.65
N PRO A 148 -0.24 24.80 -2.55
CA PRO A 148 -1.31 25.78 -2.62
C PRO A 148 -0.61 27.08 -2.99
N GLY A 149 -0.65 27.47 -4.27
CA GLY A 149 -0.02 28.72 -4.69
C GLY A 149 0.49 28.84 -6.12
N LEU A 150 0.38 27.84 -7.00
CA LEU A 150 0.64 28.08 -8.42
C LEU A 150 -0.63 28.61 -9.12
N THR A 151 -0.97 29.86 -8.84
CA THR A 151 -1.88 30.62 -9.69
C THR A 151 -1.20 30.77 -11.05
N LEU A 152 -1.71 30.09 -12.08
CA LEU A 152 -1.36 30.40 -13.47
C LEU A 152 -1.83 31.83 -13.74
N ALA A 153 -0.92 32.80 -13.58
CA ALA A 153 -1.11 34.13 -14.09
C ALA A 153 -1.22 34.03 -15.61
N GLY A 154 -2.46 34.09 -16.12
CA GLY A 154 -2.75 34.25 -17.53
C GLY A 154 -2.10 35.52 -18.06
N GLY A 155 -0.91 35.39 -18.64
CA GLY A 155 -0.23 36.45 -19.36
C GLY A 155 -0.99 36.77 -20.64
N GLY A 156 -1.90 37.74 -20.55
CA GLY A 156 -2.51 38.37 -21.71
C GLY A 156 -1.44 39.06 -22.55
N ARG A 157 -1.06 38.44 -23.66
CA ARG A 157 -0.29 39.10 -24.72
C ARG A 157 -1.15 40.21 -25.33
N LYS A 158 -0.85 41.46 -25.02
CA LYS A 158 -1.25 42.61 -25.85
C LYS A 158 -0.40 42.57 -27.13
N LEU A 159 -1.05 42.30 -28.25
CA LEU A 159 -0.54 42.62 -29.58
C LEU A 159 -0.49 44.15 -29.72
N LEU A 160 0.71 44.72 -29.79
CA LEU A 160 0.94 46.08 -30.25
C LEU A 160 1.13 46.02 -31.76
N ASN A 161 0.16 46.55 -32.51
CA ASN A 161 0.34 46.93 -33.90
C ASN A 161 1.14 48.23 -33.96
N ALA A 162 2.25 48.22 -34.69
CA ALA A 162 2.88 49.38 -35.31
C ALA A 162 3.40 48.93 -36.68
#